data_AF-A0A3B8HWT5-F1
#
_entry.id   AF-A0A3B8HWT5-F1
#
_cell.length_a   1.000
_cell.length_b   1.000
_cell.length_c   1.000
_cell.angle_alpha   90.00
_cell.angle_beta   90.00
_cell.angle_gamma   90.00
#
_symmetry.space_group_name_H-M   'P 1'
#
loop_
_entity.id
_entity.type
_entity.pdbx_description
1 polymer ?
#
loop_
_entity_poly.entity_id
_entity_poly.type
_entity_poly.pdbx_seq_one_letter_code
_entity_poly.pdbx_strand_id
1 'polypeptide(L)' 'RKFESAGVIESRSLGMKGTYIKVLNDYLFEELKRE' A
#
# COMPACT_ATOMS: atom_id res chain seq x y z
N ARG A 1 -1.82 -7.40 -1.29
CA ARG A 1 -1.62 -8.71 -0.63
C ARG A 1 -0.17 -9.03 -0.28
N LYS A 2 0.79 -9.18 -1.20
CA LYS A 2 2.20 -9.43 -0.80
C LYS A 2 2.77 -8.29 0.08
N PHE A 3 2.60 -7.05 -0.38
CA PHE A 3 2.99 -5.85 0.39
C PHE A 3 2.19 -5.67 1.68
N GLU A 4 0.95 -6.14 1.70
CA GLU A 4 0.09 -6.11 2.89
C GLU A 4 0.55 -7.14 3.92
N SER A 5 0.87 -8.35 3.47
CA SER A 5 1.47 -9.40 4.31
C SER A 5 2.85 -9.02 4.82
N ALA A 6 3.59 -8.17 4.10
CA ALA A 6 4.88 -7.63 4.52
C ALA A 6 4.74 -6.41 5.45
N GLY A 7 3.51 -5.98 5.79
CA GLY A 7 3.26 -4.83 6.67
C GLY A 7 3.55 -3.46 6.04
N VAL A 8 3.69 -3.40 4.71
CA VAL A 8 4.04 -2.17 3.99
C VAL A 8 2.79 -1.34 3.65
N ILE A 9 1.68 -2.00 3.36
CA ILE A 9 0.40 -1.35 3.01
C ILE A 9 -0.76 -1.99 3.77
N GLU A 10 -1.75 -1.18 4.12
CA GLU A 10 -3.05 -1.63 4.58
C GLU A 10 -4.04 -1.57 3.42
N SER A 11 -4.83 -2.63 3.22
CA SER A 11 -5.88 -2.64 2.19
C SER A 11 -7.26 -2.79 2.82
N ARG A 12 -8.18 -1.92 2.44
CA ARG A 12 -9.59 -1.94 2.86
C ARG A 12 -10.48 -1.97 1.64
N SER A 13 -11.24 -3.05 1.46
CA SER A 13 -12.20 -3.15 0.36
C SER A 13 -13.33 -2.13 0.53
N LEU A 14 -13.62 -1.39 -0.55
CA LEU A 14 -14.77 -0.48 -0.67
C LEU A 14 -15.87 -1.07 -1.58
N GLY A 15 -15.81 -2.38 -1.85
CA GLY A 15 -16.69 -3.05 -2.79
C GLY A 15 -16.47 -2.59 -4.23
N MET A 16 -17.54 -2.17 -4.91
CA MET A 16 -17.49 -1.77 -6.32
C MET A 16 -16.71 -0.47 -6.57
N LYS A 17 -16.47 0.33 -5.52
CA LYS A 17 -15.66 1.55 -5.59
C LYS A 17 -14.15 1.26 -5.61
N GLY A 18 -13.76 0.00 -5.43
CA GLY A 18 -12.36 -0.44 -5.43
C GLY A 18 -11.84 -0.73 -4.04
N THR A 19 -10.52 -0.60 -3.87
CA THR A 19 -9.84 -0.87 -2.59
C THR A 19 -9.12 0.39 -2.16
N TYR A 20 -9.38 0.83 -0.93
CA TYR A 20 -8.60 1.87 -0.29
C TYR A 20 -7.28 1.27 0.17
N ILE A 21 -6.17 1.88 -0.24
CA ILE A 21 -4.83 1.45 0.14
C ILE A 21 -4.21 2.58 0.95
N LYS A 22 -3.77 2.25 2.17
CA LYS A 22 -3.00 3.14 3.02
C LYS A 22 -1.57 2.63 3.09
N VAL A 23 -0.62 3.45 2.68
CA VAL A 23 0.79 3.10 2.83
C VAL A 23 1.19 3.34 4.28
N LEU A 24 1.75 2.32 4.94
CA LEU A 24 2.17 2.39 6.34
C LEU A 24 3.65 2.71 6.48
N ASN A 25 4.43 2.48 5.43
CA ASN A 25 5.87 2.60 5.46
C ASN A 25 6.37 3.62 4.42
N ASP A 26 7.06 4.66 4.90
CA ASP A 26 7.59 5.76 4.08
C ASP A 26 8.78 5.34 3.20
N TYR A 27 9.48 4.25 3.54
CA TYR A 27 10.57 3.71 2.72
C TYR A 27 10.11 3.28 1.32
N LEU A 28 8.82 2.94 1.14
CA LEU A 28 8.28 2.62 -0.18
C LEU A 28 8.30 3.85 -1.09
N PHE A 29 8.04 5.04 -0.54
CA PHE A 29 8.04 6.29 -1.30
C PHE A 29 9.44 6.77 -1.65
N GLU A 30 10.44 6.49 -0.80
CA GLU A 30 11.84 6.76 -1.12
C GLU A 30 12.29 5.94 -2.34
N GLU A 31 11.90 4.67 -2.39
CA GLU A 31 12.30 3.79 -3.49
C GLU A 31 11.52 4.05 -4.78
N LEU A 32 10.26 4.47 -4.69
CA LEU A 32 9.48 5.00 -5.82
C LEU A 32 10.01 6.35 -6.35
N LYS A 33 10.67 7.15 -5.51
CA LYS A 33 11.29 8.42 -5.92
C LYS A 33 12.67 8.26 -6.54
N ARG A 34 13.27 7.08 -6.42
CA ARG A 34 14.62 6.80 -6.91
C ARG A 34 14.68 6.39 -8.38
N GLU A 35 13.52 6.32 -9.06
CA GLU A 35 13.39 6.19 -10.52
C GLU A 35 13.44 7.54 -11.25
#